data_AF-L8TN46-F1
#
_entry.id   AF-L8TN46-F1
#
_cell.length_a   1.000
_cell.length_b   1.000
_cell.length_c   1.000
_cell.angle_alpha   90.00
_cell.angle_beta   90.00
_cell.angle_gamma   90.00
#
_symmetry.space_group_name_H-M   'P 1'
#
loop_
_entity.id
_entity.type
_entity.pdbx_description
1 polymer ?
#
loop_
_entity_poly.entity_id
_entity_poly.type
_entity_poly.pdbx_seq_one_letter_code
_entity_poly.pdbx_strand_id
1 'polypeptide(L)'
;WVALVGAVAAACLAAGILAGPLLARPEAPDATYSVQSGGGLQFSIDLARKTWGTELAVNGSSLPQDGTLSLWVRDRAGSEDRACSWTATPSGRVRVTGATPIQLGSISSVELRDGTQNAVAVITVP
;
A
#
# COMPACT_ATOMS: atom_id res chain seq x y z
N TRP A 1 -25.08 -37.44 -23.18
CA TRP A 1 -24.99 -35.96 -23.15
C TRP A 1 -24.55 -35.42 -21.78
N VAL A 2 -25.24 -35.77 -20.68
CA VAL A 2 -24.89 -35.27 -19.33
C VAL A 2 -23.45 -35.60 -18.92
N ALA A 3 -22.96 -36.82 -19.19
CA ALA A 3 -21.58 -37.21 -18.89
C ALA A 3 -20.52 -36.41 -19.66
N LEU A 4 -20.82 -36.04 -20.93
CA LEU A 4 -19.93 -35.22 -21.75
C LEU A 4 -19.85 -33.78 -21.20
N VAL A 5 -20.99 -33.21 -20.83
CA VAL A 5 -21.07 -31.87 -20.23
C VAL A 5 -20.34 -31.83 -18.89
N GLY A 6 -20.50 -32.86 -18.06
CA GLY A 6 -19.78 -32.99 -16.78
C GLY A 6 -18.27 -33.08 -16.95
N ALA A 7 -17.79 -33.87 -17.92
CA ALA A 7 -16.37 -34.00 -18.20
C ALA A 7 -15.75 -32.68 -18.70
N VAL A 8 -16.43 -31.94 -19.57
CA VAL A 8 -15.97 -30.64 -20.06
C VAL A 8 -15.92 -29.61 -18.93
N ALA A 9 -16.95 -29.56 -18.08
CA ALA A 9 -16.97 -28.66 -16.93
C ALA A 9 -15.80 -28.95 -15.96
N ALA A 10 -15.55 -30.22 -15.65
CA ALA A 10 -14.44 -30.64 -14.80
C ALA A 10 -13.08 -30.25 -15.40
N ALA A 11 -12.91 -30.42 -16.72
CA ALA A 11 -11.68 -30.03 -17.41
C ALA A 11 -11.45 -28.51 -17.36
N CYS A 12 -12.49 -27.69 -17.59
CA CYS A 12 -12.38 -26.23 -17.49
C CYS A 12 -12.03 -25.76 -16.07
N LEU A 13 -12.64 -26.37 -15.05
CA LEU A 13 -12.33 -26.06 -13.64
C LEU A 13 -10.91 -26.46 -13.29
N ALA A 14 -10.48 -27.68 -13.67
CA ALA A 14 -9.11 -28.14 -13.45
C ALA A 14 -8.10 -27.23 -14.14
N ALA A 15 -8.37 -26.82 -15.39
CA ALA A 15 -7.53 -25.87 -16.12
C ALA A 15 -7.50 -24.50 -15.43
N GLY A 16 -8.63 -23.98 -14.97
CA GLY A 16 -8.71 -22.71 -14.24
C GLY A 16 -7.96 -22.74 -12.91
N ILE A 17 -8.04 -23.84 -12.15
CA ILE A 17 -7.34 -24.00 -10.87
C ILE A 17 -5.82 -24.11 -11.09
N LEU A 18 -5.39 -24.82 -12.12
CA LEU A 18 -3.96 -25.02 -12.41
C LEU A 18 -3.33 -23.78 -13.07
N ALA A 19 -4.04 -23.10 -13.97
CA ALA A 19 -3.52 -21.94 -14.69
C ALA A 19 -3.76 -20.62 -13.94
N GLY A 20 -4.80 -20.53 -13.12
CA GLY A 20 -5.20 -19.31 -12.40
C GLY A 20 -4.06 -18.65 -11.61
N PRO A 21 -3.30 -19.39 -10.78
CA PRO A 21 -2.17 -18.84 -10.04
C PRO A 21 -1.03 -18.30 -10.93
N LEU A 22 -0.83 -18.90 -12.11
CA LEU A 22 0.20 -18.45 -13.06
C LEU A 22 -0.18 -17.12 -13.74
N LEU A 23 -1.49 -16.84 -13.83
CA LEU A 23 -2.03 -15.62 -14.41
C LEU A 23 -2.24 -14.51 -13.36
N ALA A 24 -2.43 -14.88 -12.09
CA ALA A 24 -2.55 -13.96 -10.96
C ALA A 24 -1.18 -13.41 -10.56
N ARG A 25 -0.58 -12.57 -11.41
CA ARG A 25 0.62 -11.83 -11.04
C ARG A 25 0.22 -10.66 -10.13
N PRO A 26 0.81 -10.52 -8.94
CA PRO A 26 0.65 -9.31 -8.15
C PRO A 26 1.04 -8.11 -9.01
N GLU A 27 0.19 -7.09 -9.02
CA GLU A 27 0.50 -5.85 -9.73
C GLU A 27 1.78 -5.27 -9.14
N ALA A 28 2.81 -5.10 -9.97
CA ALA A 28 4.03 -4.47 -9.53
C ALA A 28 3.72 -2.99 -9.24
N PRO A 29 4.29 -2.40 -8.18
CA PRO A 29 4.07 -0.98 -7.92
C PRO A 29 4.64 -0.14 -9.05
N ASP A 30 3.97 0.97 -9.35
CA ASP A 30 4.47 1.97 -10.30
C ASP A 30 5.71 2.69 -9.76
N ALA A 31 5.79 2.87 -8.43
CA ALA A 31 6.95 3.45 -7.77
C ALA A 31 7.11 2.93 -6.35
N THR A 32 8.37 2.71 -5.94
CA THR A 32 8.72 2.36 -4.56
C THR A 32 9.67 3.41 -4.02
N TYR A 33 9.37 3.90 -2.82
CA TYR A 33 10.20 4.86 -2.10
C TYR A 33 10.48 4.37 -0.70
N SER A 34 11.63 4.75 -0.15
CA SER A 34 11.98 4.45 1.23
C SER A 34 12.73 5.60 1.87
N VAL A 35 12.59 5.74 3.18
CA VAL A 35 13.30 6.70 4.01
C VAL A 35 13.74 6.04 5.29
N GLN A 36 14.90 6.44 5.78
CA GLN A 36 15.34 6.18 7.13
C GLN A 36 15.39 7.51 7.87
N SER A 37 14.71 7.59 9.00
CA SER A 37 14.65 8.81 9.83
C SER A 37 15.53 8.65 11.08
N GLY A 38 15.67 9.73 11.84
CA GLY A 38 16.39 9.74 13.11
C GLY A 38 15.88 8.67 14.08
N GLY A 39 16.76 8.12 14.91
CA GLY A 39 16.41 7.07 15.87
C GLY A 39 16.29 5.67 15.26
N GLY A 40 16.67 5.48 14.00
CA GLY A 40 16.69 4.17 13.35
C GLY A 40 15.33 3.70 12.86
N LEU A 41 14.39 4.62 12.62
CA LEU A 41 13.11 4.37 11.96
C LEU A 41 13.35 4.03 10.47
N GLN A 42 12.74 2.96 9.97
CA GLN A 42 12.67 2.64 8.54
C GLN A 42 11.22 2.66 8.07
N PHE A 43 11.01 3.25 6.91
CA PHE A 43 9.70 3.41 6.31
C PHE A 43 9.80 3.31 4.79
N SER A 44 8.98 2.46 4.18
CA SER A 44 8.88 2.33 2.73
C SER A 44 7.43 2.31 2.27
N ILE A 45 7.19 2.87 1.09
CA ILE A 45 5.89 2.87 0.43
C ILE A 45 6.05 2.37 -0.99
N ASP A 46 5.13 1.48 -1.36
CA ASP A 46 4.87 1.08 -2.73
C ASP A 46 3.62 1.81 -3.19
N LEU A 47 3.71 2.54 -4.30
CA LEU A 47 2.62 3.31 -4.88
C LEU A 47 2.14 2.61 -6.15
N ALA A 48 0.83 2.35 -6.22
CA ALA A 48 0.20 1.80 -7.41
C ALA A 48 -0.90 2.74 -7.89
N ARG A 49 -0.84 3.10 -9.17
CA ARG A 49 -1.86 3.91 -9.84
C ARG A 49 -3.14 3.10 -9.99
N LYS A 50 -4.26 3.71 -9.65
CA LYS A 50 -5.59 3.15 -9.82
C LYS A 50 -6.47 4.15 -10.56
N THR A 51 -7.52 3.67 -11.23
CA THR A 51 -8.46 4.57 -11.95
C THR A 51 -9.16 5.56 -11.02
N TRP A 52 -9.29 5.20 -9.74
CA TRP A 52 -9.89 6.02 -8.69
C TRP A 52 -8.88 6.85 -7.89
N GLY A 53 -7.56 6.72 -8.11
CA GLY A 53 -6.54 7.40 -7.30
C GLY A 53 -5.24 6.61 -7.17
N THR A 54 -4.69 6.55 -5.96
CA THR A 54 -3.45 5.83 -5.66
C THR A 54 -3.64 4.89 -4.48
N GLU A 55 -3.19 3.65 -4.64
CA GLU A 55 -3.03 2.69 -3.55
C GLU A 55 -1.61 2.82 -2.97
N LEU A 56 -1.50 2.76 -1.65
CA LEU A 56 -0.22 2.86 -0.93
C LEU A 56 -0.03 1.63 -0.06
N ALA A 57 0.91 0.77 -0.40
CA ALA A 57 1.32 -0.33 0.47
C ALA A 57 2.54 0.08 1.31
N VAL A 58 2.37 0.09 2.63
CA VAL A 58 3.34 0.57 3.60
C VAL A 58 4.07 -0.60 4.25
N ASN A 59 5.38 -0.45 4.43
CA ASN A 59 6.18 -1.29 5.31
C ASN A 59 7.02 -0.41 6.24
N GLY A 60 7.12 -0.79 7.51
CA GLY A 60 7.95 -0.05 8.45
C GLY A 60 8.53 -0.91 9.56
N SER A 61 9.67 -0.47 10.08
CA SER A 61 10.33 -1.03 11.26
C SER A 61 10.90 0.08 12.12
N SER A 62 11.06 -0.22 13.42
CA SER A 62 11.50 0.75 14.42
C SER A 62 10.61 2.01 14.47
N LEU A 63 9.31 1.81 14.25
CA LEU A 63 8.29 2.84 14.38
C LEU A 63 8.01 3.16 15.86
N PRO A 64 7.44 4.34 16.18
CA PRO A 64 6.88 4.60 17.50
C PRO A 64 5.95 3.46 17.93
N GLN A 65 6.10 3.01 19.18
CA GLN A 65 5.41 1.83 19.71
C GLN A 65 4.11 2.16 20.46
N ASP A 66 3.83 3.46 20.65
CA ASP A 66 2.64 3.96 21.33
C ASP A 66 1.86 4.94 20.47
N GLY A 67 0.57 5.09 20.78
CA GLY A 67 -0.32 6.03 20.13
C GLY A 67 -0.86 5.56 18.77
N THR A 68 -1.28 6.53 17.96
CA THR A 68 -1.84 6.30 16.63
C THR A 68 -0.91 6.88 15.59
N LEU A 69 -0.60 6.10 14.56
CA LEU A 69 0.12 6.54 13.39
C LEU A 69 -0.85 6.77 12.24
N SER A 70 -0.54 7.73 11.37
CA SER A 70 -1.34 8.04 10.19
C SER A 70 -0.47 8.34 8.99
N LEU A 71 -0.91 7.90 7.82
CA LEU A 71 -0.28 8.16 6.54
C LEU A 71 -1.01 9.30 5.85
N TRP A 72 -0.29 10.37 5.51
CA TRP A 72 -0.83 11.52 4.82
C TRP A 72 -0.15 11.67 3.47
N VAL A 73 -0.94 11.90 2.44
CA VAL A 73 -0.48 12.15 1.09
C VAL A 73 -0.75 13.61 0.78
N ARG A 74 0.27 14.31 0.30
CA ARG A 74 0.16 15.69 -0.13
C ARG A 74 0.26 15.76 -1.65
N ASP A 75 -0.62 16.53 -2.27
CA ASP A 75 -0.53 16.81 -3.70
C ASP A 75 0.41 17.99 -3.99
N ARG A 76 0.71 18.23 -5.27
CA ARG A 76 1.55 19.35 -5.72
C ARG A 76 0.85 20.72 -5.63
N ALA A 77 -0.47 20.76 -5.45
CA ALA A 77 -1.25 21.98 -5.22
C ALA A 77 -1.33 22.37 -3.73
N GLY A 78 -0.87 21.49 -2.83
CA GLY A 78 -0.87 21.68 -1.39
C GLY A 78 -2.04 21.03 -0.64
N SER A 79 -2.94 20.32 -1.32
CA SER A 79 -4.01 19.56 -0.66
C SER A 79 -3.44 18.33 0.04
N GLU A 80 -4.07 17.92 1.13
CA GLU A 80 -3.69 16.72 1.88
C GLU A 80 -4.86 15.76 2.00
N ASP A 81 -4.56 14.46 1.95
CA ASP A 81 -5.51 13.38 2.19
C ASP A 81 -4.88 12.30 3.08
N ARG A 82 -5.67 11.75 4.02
CA ARG A 82 -5.20 10.71 4.93
C ARG A 82 -5.49 9.34 4.36
N ALA A 83 -4.45 8.67 3.86
CA ALA A 83 -4.57 7.39 3.18
C ALA A 83 -4.88 6.21 4.11
N CYS A 84 -4.35 6.22 5.33
CA CYS A 84 -4.68 5.23 6.37
C CYS A 84 -4.25 5.70 7.77
N SER A 85 -4.72 4.98 8.79
CA SER A 85 -4.30 5.17 10.18
C SER A 85 -4.34 3.83 10.91
N TRP A 86 -3.42 3.63 11.85
CA TRP A 86 -3.35 2.42 12.67
C TRP A 86 -2.85 2.75 14.08
N THR A 87 -3.20 1.89 15.03
CA THR A 87 -2.60 1.91 16.37
C THR A 87 -1.18 1.38 16.29
N ALA A 88 -0.24 2.04 16.97
CA ALA A 88 1.14 1.60 17.05
C ALA A 88 1.23 0.16 17.57
N THR A 89 2.20 -0.59 17.03
CA THR A 89 2.40 -2.00 17.40
C THR A 89 3.52 -2.10 18.44
N PRO A 90 3.42 -3.01 19.42
CA PRO A 90 4.50 -3.21 20.39
C PRO A 90 5.83 -3.63 19.76
N SER A 91 5.81 -4.21 18.55
CA SER A 91 7.01 -4.59 17.82
C SER A 91 7.66 -3.42 17.07
N GLY A 92 6.99 -2.27 16.96
CA GLY A 92 7.41 -1.15 16.12
C GLY A 92 7.43 -1.50 14.63
N ARG A 93 6.70 -2.54 14.20
CA ARG A 93 6.62 -2.97 12.79
C ARG A 93 5.21 -2.82 12.25
N VAL A 94 5.09 -2.49 10.98
CA VAL A 94 3.80 -2.41 10.28
C VAL A 94 3.90 -2.94 8.86
N ARG A 95 2.81 -3.58 8.42
CA ARG A 95 2.47 -3.76 7.00
C ARG A 95 1.00 -3.43 6.85
N VAL A 96 0.69 -2.34 6.14
CA VAL A 96 -0.69 -1.85 5.97
C VAL A 96 -0.86 -1.29 4.57
N THR A 97 -2.06 -1.40 4.01
CA THR A 97 -2.41 -0.78 2.73
C THR A 97 -3.40 0.35 2.99
N GLY A 98 -3.11 1.52 2.44
CA GLY A 98 -4.00 2.68 2.41
C GLY A 98 -4.36 3.08 0.98
N ALA A 99 -5.21 4.09 0.85
CA ALA A 99 -5.65 4.59 -0.45
C ALA A 99 -5.98 6.08 -0.36
N THR A 100 -5.73 6.81 -1.45
CA THR A 100 -6.06 8.23 -1.59
C THR A 100 -6.69 8.50 -2.95
N PRO A 101 -7.64 9.45 -3.09
CA PRO A 101 -8.13 9.88 -4.40
C PRO A 101 -7.08 10.69 -5.18
N ILE A 102 -5.99 11.12 -4.54
CA ILE A 102 -4.91 11.86 -5.21
C ILE A 102 -4.25 10.94 -6.24
N GLN A 103 -4.19 11.41 -7.48
CA GLN A 103 -3.55 10.70 -8.59
C GLN A 103 -2.04 10.65 -8.37
N LEU A 104 -1.41 9.50 -8.68
CA LEU A 104 0.02 9.26 -8.47
C LEU A 104 0.89 10.38 -9.08
N GLY A 105 0.54 10.83 -10.28
CA GLY A 105 1.25 11.90 -10.98
C GLY A 105 1.07 13.30 -10.36
N SER A 106 0.27 13.45 -9.31
CA SER A 106 0.04 14.70 -8.59
C SER A 106 0.60 14.68 -7.16
N ILE A 107 1.09 13.53 -6.68
CA ILE A 107 1.66 13.41 -5.34
C ILE A 107 2.99 14.17 -5.27
N SER A 108 3.18 14.96 -4.22
CA SER A 108 4.41 15.68 -3.92
C SER A 108 5.16 15.06 -2.74
N SER A 109 4.44 14.59 -1.72
CA SER A 109 5.04 13.90 -0.58
C SER A 109 4.07 12.93 0.08
N VAL A 110 4.65 12.00 0.83
CA VAL A 110 3.94 11.11 1.74
C VAL A 110 4.58 11.22 3.12
N GLU A 111 3.75 11.46 4.13
CA GLU A 111 4.18 11.72 5.50
C GLU A 111 3.62 10.67 6.44
N LEU A 112 4.50 10.11 7.27
CA LEU A 112 4.09 9.35 8.45
C LEU A 112 3.98 10.33 9.62
N ARG A 113 2.77 10.51 10.14
CA ARG A 113 2.49 11.40 11.28
C ARG A 113 2.08 10.62 12.52
N ASP A 114 2.51 11.10 13.68
CA ASP A 114 2.10 10.57 14.98
C ASP A 114 0.71 11.09 15.42
N GLY A 115 0.27 10.69 16.61
CA GLY A 115 -1.03 11.07 17.18
C GLY A 115 -1.16 12.56 17.46
N THR A 116 -0.05 13.30 17.50
CA THR A 116 0.01 14.75 17.64
C THR A 116 0.13 15.48 16.30
N GLN A 117 0.04 14.75 15.18
CA GLN A 117 0.20 15.24 13.80
C GLN A 117 1.63 15.70 13.46
N ASN A 118 2.63 15.31 14.26
CA ASN A 118 4.03 15.57 13.92
C ASN A 118 4.52 14.54 12.90
N ALA A 119 5.17 15.01 11.83
CA ALA A 119 5.79 14.14 10.85
C ALA A 119 7.05 13.48 11.44
N VAL A 120 7.01 12.15 11.59
CA VAL A 120 8.14 11.34 12.07
C VAL A 120 8.99 10.78 10.92
N ALA A 121 8.42 10.74 9.71
CA ALA A 121 9.11 10.44 8.46
C ALA A 121 8.40 11.12 7.29
N VAL A 122 9.18 11.54 6.28
CA VAL A 122 8.68 12.17 5.06
C VAL A 122 9.37 11.53 3.86
N ILE A 123 8.59 11.16 2.85
CA ILE A 123 9.07 10.74 1.53
C ILE A 123 8.66 11.82 0.53
N THR A 124 9.62 12.38 -0.21
CA THR A 124 9.35 13.27 -1.33
C THR A 124 9.23 12.46 -2.62
N VAL A 125 8.22 12.76 -3.43
CA VAL A 125 7.99 12.14 -4.74
C VAL A 125 8.41 13.13 -5.84
N PRO A 126 9.40 12.80 -6.68
CA PRO A 126 9.91 13.70 -7.72
C PRO A 126 8.93 13.95 -8.88
#